data_AF-A0A8C3MNX4-F1
#
_entry.id   AF-A0A8C3MNX4-F1
#
_cell.length_a   1.000
_cell.length_b   1.000
_cell.length_c   1.000
_cell.angle_alpha   90.00
_cell.angle_beta   90.00
_cell.angle_gamma   90.00
#
_symmetry.space_group_name_H-M   'P 1'
#
loop_
_entity.id
_entity.type
_entity.pdbx_description
1 polymer ?
#
loop_
_entity_poly.entity_id
_entity_poly.type
_entity_poly.pdbx_seq_one_letter_code
_entity_poly.pdbx_strand_id
1 'polypeptide(L)'
;MAAAGRWRAGLALLAVLLGLGGTAAEQTEEHLKREHSLSKPYQGVGSASSGLWDLLGNAMVMTQFIRLTPDVQSKQGAVWNRVPCYLRDWEMQVHFKIHGQGKKNLNGDGFAIWYTKDRMQPGPVFGSKDNFLGLGVFVDTYPNEEKQQEAQKRRYSPGNQRVFPYISAMVNNGSLTYDHDSDGRPTELGGCTAMVRNLHHDTFLVIRYVKRRLTVLIDIDGKHEWRDCIDVPGVRLPRGYYFGTSSVTGDLSDNHDIISLKLYQLTVERTPEEEKRDREVFLPVVDNLRLPGMEAPLEPMSGLALFLIPKPQTPVPKSQTPKIPNPQNPKSLCPAVEAQLEPMSDLALFLIPK
;
A
#
# COMPACT_ATOMS: atom_id res chain seq x y z
N MET A 1 19.06 15.20 -86.42
CA MET A 1 17.68 15.73 -86.30
C MET A 1 16.77 14.61 -85.77
N ALA A 2 15.50 14.91 -85.50
CA ALA A 2 14.40 14.05 -85.00
C ALA A 2 14.34 12.57 -85.50
N ALA A 3 13.65 11.61 -84.84
CA ALA A 3 13.09 11.52 -83.47
C ALA A 3 12.52 10.09 -83.15
N ALA A 4 12.28 9.83 -81.85
CA ALA A 4 11.21 9.02 -81.21
C ALA A 4 10.85 7.55 -81.63
N GLY A 5 10.75 6.66 -80.63
CA GLY A 5 10.10 5.33 -80.64
C GLY A 5 10.71 4.39 -79.57
N ARG A 6 10.12 4.14 -78.39
CA ARG A 6 9.01 3.18 -78.06
C ARG A 6 9.26 1.79 -78.68
N TRP A 7 9.30 0.65 -77.96
CA TRP A 7 8.49 0.21 -76.80
C TRP A 7 9.29 -0.60 -75.72
N ARG A 8 8.61 -1.40 -74.88
CA ARG A 8 9.08 -1.98 -73.60
C ARG A 8 9.36 -3.50 -73.66
N ALA A 9 9.92 -3.99 -72.55
CA ALA A 9 10.01 -5.36 -72.03
C ALA A 9 11.23 -6.20 -72.48
N GLY A 10 11.89 -6.94 -71.58
CA GLY A 10 11.75 -6.94 -70.11
C GLY A 10 12.34 -8.18 -69.46
N LEU A 11 12.78 -8.06 -68.19
CA LEU A 11 13.00 -9.15 -67.23
C LEU A 11 13.41 -8.54 -65.88
N ALA A 12 12.65 -8.80 -64.82
CA ALA A 12 12.98 -8.42 -63.45
C ALA A 12 12.50 -9.53 -62.52
N LEU A 13 13.46 -10.24 -61.89
CA LEU A 13 13.19 -11.26 -60.88
C LEU A 13 14.45 -11.48 -60.01
N LEU A 14 14.24 -11.99 -58.80
CA LEU A 14 15.23 -12.17 -57.71
C LEU A 14 15.80 -10.85 -57.13
N ALA A 15 15.92 -10.69 -55.81
CA ALA A 15 15.41 -11.54 -54.72
C ALA A 15 15.00 -10.68 -53.51
N VAL A 16 13.93 -11.09 -52.82
CA VAL A 16 13.53 -10.50 -51.54
C VAL A 16 14.29 -11.24 -50.43
N LEU A 17 15.06 -10.49 -49.63
CA LEU A 17 15.50 -10.93 -48.32
C LEU A 17 15.05 -9.90 -47.29
N LEU A 18 14.10 -10.31 -46.44
CA LEU A 18 13.57 -9.50 -45.36
C LEU A 18 14.61 -9.39 -44.23
N GLY A 19 15.15 -8.18 -44.05
CA GLY A 19 16.12 -7.84 -43.01
C GLY A 19 15.57 -6.90 -41.93
N LEU A 20 14.25 -6.79 -41.78
CA LEU A 20 13.63 -5.99 -40.73
C LEU A 20 13.68 -6.76 -39.40
N GLY A 21 14.81 -6.62 -38.70
CA GLY A 21 14.95 -6.93 -37.28
C GLY A 21 14.15 -5.93 -36.44
N GLY A 22 12.82 -5.97 -36.55
CA GLY A 22 11.94 -5.21 -35.68
C GLY A 22 12.07 -5.73 -34.24
N THR A 23 12.36 -4.84 -33.30
CA THR A 23 12.21 -5.15 -31.88
C THR A 23 10.77 -5.55 -31.64
N ALA A 24 10.54 -6.76 -31.12
CA ALA A 24 9.22 -7.21 -30.72
C ALA A 24 8.73 -6.36 -29.54
N ALA A 25 7.99 -5.30 -29.84
CA ALA A 25 7.15 -4.66 -28.85
C ALA A 25 6.11 -5.70 -28.42
N GLU A 26 6.11 -6.07 -27.13
CA GLU A 26 5.21 -7.06 -26.55
C GLU A 26 3.77 -6.52 -26.63
N GLN A 27 3.10 -6.77 -27.77
CA GLN A 27 1.73 -6.33 -28.07
C GLN A 27 0.75 -7.05 -27.15
N THR A 28 0.70 -6.57 -25.92
CA THR A 28 -0.20 -7.03 -24.88
C THR A 28 -1.64 -6.71 -25.30
N GLU A 29 -2.43 -7.71 -25.66
CA GLU A 29 -3.83 -7.49 -25.98
C GLU A 29 -4.61 -7.09 -24.72
N GLU A 30 -4.99 -5.81 -24.64
CA GLU A 30 -5.72 -5.22 -23.51
C GLU A 30 -7.23 -5.50 -23.60
N HIS A 31 -7.71 -6.48 -22.83
CA HIS A 31 -9.12 -6.89 -22.86
C HIS A 31 -9.91 -6.34 -21.66
N LEU A 32 -10.77 -5.33 -21.89
CA LEU A 32 -11.61 -4.69 -20.88
C LEU A 32 -12.61 -5.65 -20.22
N LYS A 33 -12.50 -5.83 -18.90
CA LYS A 33 -13.42 -6.63 -18.05
C LYS A 33 -14.52 -5.75 -17.46
N ARG A 34 -15.73 -5.88 -18.01
CA ARG A 34 -16.90 -5.09 -17.64
C ARG A 34 -17.36 -5.36 -16.20
N GLU A 35 -17.25 -6.61 -15.77
CA GLU A 35 -17.57 -7.12 -14.44
C GLU A 35 -16.75 -6.46 -13.31
N HIS A 36 -15.54 -5.98 -13.65
CA HIS A 36 -14.62 -5.28 -12.75
C HIS A 36 -14.39 -3.81 -13.16
N SER A 37 -15.25 -3.25 -14.02
CA SER A 37 -15.16 -1.85 -14.47
C SER A 37 -16.36 -1.02 -13.99
N LEU A 38 -16.14 0.28 -13.85
CA LEU A 38 -17.08 1.27 -13.33
C LEU A 38 -16.98 2.53 -14.20
N SER A 39 -18.04 2.87 -14.95
CA SER A 39 -18.05 4.08 -15.78
C SER A 39 -19.47 4.54 -16.08
N LYS A 40 -19.62 5.81 -16.47
CA LYS A 40 -20.93 6.39 -16.81
C LYS A 40 -21.65 5.56 -17.90
N PRO A 41 -22.96 5.28 -17.74
CA PRO A 41 -23.91 5.89 -16.81
C PRO A 41 -24.05 5.20 -15.44
N TYR A 42 -23.06 4.42 -14.97
CA TYR A 42 -23.05 3.80 -13.63
C TYR A 42 -24.25 2.87 -13.37
N GLN A 43 -24.70 2.16 -14.40
CA GLN A 43 -25.92 1.36 -14.38
C GLN A 43 -25.88 0.29 -13.26
N GLY A 44 -26.85 0.38 -12.34
CA GLY A 44 -27.02 -0.58 -11.24
C GLY A 44 -26.07 -0.40 -10.04
N VAL A 45 -25.19 0.60 -10.02
CA VAL A 45 -24.33 0.89 -8.86
C VAL A 45 -25.21 1.20 -7.64
N GLY A 46 -24.93 0.55 -6.50
CA GLY A 46 -25.75 0.64 -5.29
C GLY A 46 -27.09 -0.11 -5.35
N SER A 47 -27.48 -0.72 -6.48
CA SER A 47 -28.69 -1.54 -6.57
C SER A 47 -28.47 -2.92 -5.95
N ALA A 48 -29.34 -3.34 -5.03
CA ALA A 48 -29.23 -4.63 -4.35
C ALA A 48 -29.28 -5.81 -5.34
N SER A 49 -30.23 -5.83 -6.26
CA SER A 49 -30.59 -7.01 -7.06
C SER A 49 -29.62 -7.36 -8.21
N SER A 50 -28.93 -6.37 -8.78
CA SER A 50 -28.12 -6.57 -10.00
C SER A 50 -26.90 -5.65 -10.12
N GLY A 51 -26.51 -4.94 -9.06
CA GLY A 51 -25.32 -4.10 -9.05
C GLY A 51 -24.04 -4.93 -9.10
N LEU A 52 -23.10 -4.55 -9.96
CA LEU A 52 -21.71 -5.04 -9.92
C LEU A 52 -20.87 -4.32 -8.84
N TRP A 53 -21.36 -3.20 -8.32
CA TRP A 53 -20.66 -2.35 -7.35
C TRP A 53 -21.61 -1.89 -6.23
N ASP A 54 -21.13 -2.02 -4.99
CA ASP A 54 -21.77 -1.50 -3.78
C ASP A 54 -21.23 -0.12 -3.42
N LEU A 55 -22.08 0.72 -2.82
CA LEU A 55 -21.70 2.00 -2.22
C LEU A 55 -21.69 1.86 -0.69
N LEU A 56 -20.75 2.54 -0.03
CA LEU A 56 -20.61 2.59 1.42
C LEU A 56 -20.48 4.05 1.89
N GLY A 57 -21.06 4.36 3.05
CA GLY A 57 -20.92 5.67 3.71
C GLY A 57 -21.57 6.80 2.91
N ASN A 58 -20.83 7.89 2.71
CA ASN A 58 -21.28 9.09 2.00
C ASN A 58 -21.14 9.01 0.46
N ALA A 59 -20.71 7.87 -0.09
CA ALA A 59 -20.47 7.74 -1.53
C ALA A 59 -21.79 7.81 -2.33
N MET A 60 -21.83 8.65 -3.37
CA MET A 60 -23.03 8.88 -4.20
C MET A 60 -22.72 8.90 -5.70
N VAL A 61 -23.67 8.41 -6.50
CA VAL A 61 -23.60 8.39 -7.97
C VAL A 61 -24.16 9.70 -8.53
N MET A 62 -23.35 10.42 -9.32
CA MET A 62 -23.77 11.55 -10.15
C MET A 62 -23.71 11.18 -11.63
N THR A 63 -24.33 11.98 -12.50
CA THR A 63 -24.45 11.70 -13.94
C THR A 63 -23.10 11.56 -14.67
N GLN A 64 -22.03 12.17 -14.16
CA GLN A 64 -20.70 12.16 -14.78
C GLN A 64 -19.60 11.51 -13.92
N PHE A 65 -19.81 11.29 -12.63
CA PHE A 65 -18.81 10.76 -11.68
C PHE A 65 -19.50 10.10 -10.47
N ILE A 66 -18.76 9.27 -9.73
CA ILE A 66 -19.14 8.82 -8.40
C ILE A 66 -18.32 9.61 -7.40
N ARG A 67 -19.00 10.34 -6.51
CA ARG A 67 -18.35 11.11 -5.43
C ARG A 67 -18.18 10.19 -4.23
N LEU A 68 -16.95 9.99 -3.76
CA LEU A 68 -16.66 9.21 -2.55
C LEU A 68 -16.92 10.07 -1.30
N THR A 69 -16.39 11.29 -1.30
CA THR A 69 -16.59 12.30 -0.25
C THR A 69 -16.81 13.68 -0.90
N PRO A 70 -17.69 14.53 -0.34
CA PRO A 70 -17.79 15.93 -0.70
C PRO A 70 -16.78 16.79 0.06
N ASP A 71 -16.60 18.03 -0.40
CA ASP A 71 -15.88 19.10 0.30
C ASP A 71 -16.66 19.57 1.56
N VAL A 72 -16.76 18.66 2.53
CA VAL A 72 -17.37 18.82 3.86
C VAL A 72 -16.60 17.91 4.83
N GLN A 73 -16.13 18.47 5.95
CA GLN A 73 -15.42 17.76 7.03
C GLN A 73 -16.13 16.51 7.53
N SER A 74 -15.37 15.55 8.07
CA SER A 74 -15.87 14.31 8.71
C SER A 74 -16.83 13.50 7.82
N LYS A 75 -16.43 13.24 6.57
CA LYS A 75 -17.14 12.36 5.63
C LYS A 75 -16.25 11.21 5.19
N GLN A 76 -16.88 10.07 4.99
CA GLN A 76 -16.24 8.80 4.64
C GLN A 76 -17.11 8.08 3.61
N GLY A 77 -16.54 7.64 2.49
CA GLY A 77 -17.29 6.89 1.49
C GLY A 77 -16.42 6.00 0.64
N ALA A 78 -17.01 4.91 0.14
CA ALA A 78 -16.34 3.94 -0.72
C ALA A 78 -17.27 3.36 -1.77
N VAL A 79 -16.68 2.84 -2.85
CA VAL A 79 -17.36 2.00 -3.85
C VAL A 79 -16.55 0.72 -4.05
N TRP A 80 -17.22 -0.43 -3.95
CA TRP A 80 -16.60 -1.76 -3.91
C TRP A 80 -17.19 -2.71 -4.95
N ASN A 81 -16.36 -3.39 -5.72
CA ASN A 81 -16.81 -4.37 -6.70
C ASN A 81 -17.30 -5.65 -5.99
N ARG A 82 -18.42 -6.21 -6.44
CA ARG A 82 -18.99 -7.45 -5.88
C ARG A 82 -18.31 -8.72 -6.38
N VAL A 83 -17.58 -8.64 -7.49
CA VAL A 83 -17.00 -9.80 -8.17
C VAL A 83 -15.54 -9.97 -7.74
N PRO A 84 -15.14 -11.13 -7.19
CA PRO A 84 -13.74 -11.40 -6.90
C PRO A 84 -12.96 -11.59 -8.21
N CYS A 85 -11.82 -10.89 -8.35
CA CYS A 85 -11.00 -10.94 -9.57
C CYS A 85 -10.00 -12.10 -9.52
N TYR A 86 -9.99 -12.94 -10.57
CA TYR A 86 -9.09 -14.08 -10.70
C TYR A 86 -8.01 -13.92 -11.79
N LEU A 87 -7.86 -12.72 -12.36
CA LEU A 87 -6.84 -12.42 -13.37
C LEU A 87 -5.44 -12.58 -12.78
N ARG A 88 -4.51 -13.14 -13.57
CA ARG A 88 -3.08 -13.23 -13.20
C ARG A 88 -2.35 -11.91 -13.45
N ASP A 89 -2.64 -11.31 -14.60
CA ASP A 89 -2.03 -10.07 -15.08
C ASP A 89 -3.14 -9.12 -15.49
N TRP A 90 -3.08 -7.90 -14.96
CA TRP A 90 -4.15 -6.92 -15.09
C TRP A 90 -3.66 -5.49 -15.00
N GLU A 91 -4.45 -4.59 -15.56
CA GLU A 91 -4.27 -3.15 -15.43
C GLU A 91 -5.58 -2.48 -15.02
N MET A 92 -5.55 -1.71 -13.93
CA MET A 92 -6.65 -0.85 -13.52
C MET A 92 -6.34 0.60 -13.92
N GLN A 93 -7.03 1.11 -14.93
CA GLN A 93 -6.99 2.52 -15.30
C GLN A 93 -8.04 3.29 -14.49
N VAL A 94 -7.60 4.30 -13.75
CA VAL A 94 -8.39 5.11 -12.82
C VAL A 94 -8.44 6.54 -13.35
N HIS A 95 -9.63 6.99 -13.73
CA HIS A 95 -9.92 8.38 -14.10
C HIS A 95 -10.63 9.03 -12.91
N PHE A 96 -9.99 10.00 -12.28
CA PHE A 96 -10.43 10.62 -11.03
C PHE A 96 -10.30 12.15 -11.10
N LYS A 97 -10.79 12.86 -10.08
CA LYS A 97 -10.56 14.29 -9.87
C LYS A 97 -10.63 14.62 -8.37
N ILE A 98 -9.65 15.36 -7.87
CA ILE A 98 -9.67 15.93 -6.52
C ILE A 98 -9.82 17.45 -6.64
N HIS A 99 -10.83 18.04 -6.01
CA HIS A 99 -11.08 19.48 -6.09
C HIS A 99 -11.91 20.03 -4.93
N GLY A 100 -11.65 21.27 -4.52
CA GLY A 100 -12.33 21.90 -3.39
C GLY A 100 -11.90 23.34 -3.13
N GLN A 101 -12.67 24.02 -2.27
CA GLN A 101 -12.54 25.46 -2.01
C GLN A 101 -11.41 25.79 -1.03
N GLY A 102 -10.86 24.78 -0.35
CA GLY A 102 -9.73 24.91 0.57
C GLY A 102 -8.52 25.59 -0.07
N LYS A 103 -8.09 26.74 0.49
CA LYS A 103 -6.97 27.53 -0.05
C LYS A 103 -5.62 26.91 0.31
N LYS A 104 -4.71 26.87 -0.67
CA LYS A 104 -3.36 26.28 -0.56
C LYS A 104 -3.43 24.82 -0.09
N ASN A 105 -3.12 24.57 1.19
CA ASN A 105 -2.94 23.26 1.80
C ASN A 105 -4.02 22.95 2.85
N LEU A 106 -5.11 23.73 2.89
CA LEU A 106 -6.28 23.49 3.75
C LEU A 106 -7.24 22.52 3.04
N ASN A 107 -6.76 21.31 2.78
CA ASN A 107 -7.46 20.23 2.10
C ASN A 107 -7.06 18.89 2.69
N GLY A 108 -7.92 17.89 2.55
CA GLY A 108 -7.64 16.54 3.04
C GLY A 108 -8.80 15.58 2.80
N ASP A 109 -8.62 14.28 3.02
CA ASP A 109 -7.30 13.68 3.34
C ASP A 109 -6.71 13.05 2.07
N GLY A 110 -7.53 12.33 1.32
CA GLY A 110 -7.21 11.83 0.00
C GLY A 110 -8.16 10.72 -0.43
N PHE A 111 -7.70 9.85 -1.32
CA PHE A 111 -8.41 8.61 -1.64
C PHE A 111 -7.46 7.43 -1.85
N ALA A 112 -7.98 6.22 -1.65
CA ALA A 112 -7.27 4.97 -1.86
C ALA A 112 -7.93 4.14 -2.96
N ILE A 113 -7.12 3.37 -3.68
CA ILE A 113 -7.55 2.30 -4.60
C ILE A 113 -7.10 0.97 -4.01
N TRP A 114 -8.00 0.00 -3.99
CA TRP A 114 -7.86 -1.26 -3.28
C TRP A 114 -7.90 -2.46 -4.21
N TYR A 115 -7.07 -3.46 -3.91
CA TYR A 115 -7.23 -4.85 -4.36
C TYR A 115 -7.05 -5.75 -3.13
N THR A 116 -8.16 -6.12 -2.47
CA THR A 116 -8.13 -6.68 -1.11
C THR A 116 -9.14 -7.81 -0.87
N LYS A 117 -8.84 -8.68 0.10
CA LYS A 117 -9.65 -9.85 0.46
C LYS A 117 -11.04 -9.46 0.99
N ASP A 118 -11.07 -8.45 1.85
CA ASP A 118 -12.26 -7.97 2.52
C ASP A 118 -12.75 -6.72 1.79
N ARG A 119 -14.06 -6.64 1.52
CA ARG A 119 -14.72 -5.45 0.95
C ARG A 119 -15.76 -4.91 1.92
N MET A 120 -16.23 -3.67 1.70
CA MET A 120 -17.33 -3.06 2.46
C MET A 120 -17.06 -2.94 3.99
N GLN A 121 -15.79 -2.85 4.39
CA GLN A 121 -15.39 -2.62 5.77
C GLN A 121 -14.90 -1.17 5.94
N PRO A 122 -15.63 -0.29 6.65
CA PRO A 122 -15.16 1.07 6.93
C PRO A 122 -14.02 1.05 7.96
N GLY A 123 -13.17 2.08 7.91
CA GLY A 123 -12.10 2.30 8.90
C GLY A 123 -11.29 3.57 8.62
N PRO A 124 -10.16 3.77 9.30
CA PRO A 124 -9.40 5.02 9.25
C PRO A 124 -8.57 5.19 7.97
N VAL A 125 -8.22 4.11 7.27
CA VAL A 125 -7.26 4.16 6.14
C VAL A 125 -7.97 4.64 4.88
N PHE A 126 -7.97 5.95 4.64
CA PHE A 126 -8.74 6.60 3.57
C PHE A 126 -10.20 6.13 3.49
N GLY A 127 -10.82 5.87 4.64
CA GLY A 127 -12.21 5.40 4.74
C GLY A 127 -12.41 3.88 4.62
N SER A 128 -11.34 3.08 4.59
CA SER A 128 -11.36 1.61 4.61
C SER A 128 -10.73 1.05 5.89
N LYS A 129 -10.96 -0.24 6.18
CA LYS A 129 -10.34 -0.93 7.32
C LYS A 129 -8.81 -0.87 7.28
N ASP A 130 -8.21 -0.71 8.46
CA ASP A 130 -6.80 -1.03 8.67
C ASP A 130 -6.60 -2.56 8.73
N ASN A 131 -5.34 -3.02 8.78
CA ASN A 131 -4.97 -4.43 8.80
C ASN A 131 -5.65 -5.20 7.63
N PHE A 132 -5.61 -4.59 6.45
CA PHE A 132 -6.15 -5.15 5.23
C PHE A 132 -5.27 -6.28 4.69
N LEU A 133 -5.89 -7.20 3.95
CA LEU A 133 -5.22 -8.27 3.22
C LEU A 133 -5.23 -7.90 1.73
N GLY A 134 -4.13 -7.40 1.19
CA GLY A 134 -3.98 -7.10 -0.24
C GLY A 134 -3.06 -5.92 -0.55
N LEU A 135 -3.42 -5.17 -1.59
CA LEU A 135 -2.76 -3.94 -2.03
C LEU A 135 -3.67 -2.73 -1.75
N GLY A 136 -3.09 -1.68 -1.18
CA GLY A 136 -3.60 -0.32 -1.23
C GLY A 136 -2.65 0.57 -2.03
N VAL A 137 -3.21 1.40 -2.92
CA VAL A 137 -2.51 2.53 -3.56
C VAL A 137 -3.20 3.80 -3.10
N PHE A 138 -2.44 4.70 -2.49
CA PHE A 138 -2.94 5.90 -1.84
C PHE A 138 -2.62 7.13 -2.70
N VAL A 139 -3.58 8.05 -2.80
CA VAL A 139 -3.40 9.39 -3.37
C VAL A 139 -3.65 10.37 -2.23
N ASP A 140 -2.59 10.65 -1.49
CA ASP A 140 -2.60 11.44 -0.27
C ASP A 140 -2.42 12.93 -0.59
N THR A 141 -3.21 13.80 0.05
CA THR A 141 -3.24 15.24 -0.25
C THR A 141 -2.81 16.12 0.92
N TYR A 142 -2.57 15.55 2.11
CA TYR A 142 -2.25 16.30 3.32
C TYR A 142 -0.99 15.74 4.02
N PRO A 143 0.02 16.58 4.33
CA PRO A 143 1.26 16.11 4.95
C PRO A 143 1.13 16.01 6.48
N ASN A 144 0.57 14.92 7.01
CA ASN A 144 0.40 14.73 8.45
C ASN A 144 1.75 14.84 9.18
N GLU A 145 2.79 14.14 8.72
CA GLU A 145 4.09 14.09 9.41
C GLU A 145 4.70 15.50 9.59
N GLU A 146 4.66 16.31 8.54
CA GLU A 146 5.20 17.67 8.54
C GLU A 146 4.44 18.57 9.52
N LYS A 147 3.10 18.50 9.50
CA LYS A 147 2.24 19.34 10.33
C LYS A 147 2.36 18.96 11.81
N GLN A 148 2.61 17.68 12.13
CA GLN A 148 2.95 17.24 13.47
C GLN A 148 4.34 17.71 13.92
N GLN A 149 5.36 17.67 13.05
CA GLN A 149 6.70 18.17 13.38
C GLN A 149 6.71 19.68 13.64
N GLU A 150 5.96 20.46 12.84
CA GLU A 150 5.71 21.89 13.05
C GLU A 150 5.04 22.16 14.39
N ALA A 151 3.92 21.48 14.68
CA ALA A 151 3.16 21.65 15.93
C ALA A 151 4.00 21.31 17.17
N GLN A 152 4.84 20.28 17.10
CA GLN A 152 5.76 19.89 18.17
C GLN A 152 7.00 20.78 18.29
N LYS A 153 7.18 21.80 17.42
CA LYS A 153 8.33 22.72 17.38
C LYS A 153 9.70 22.02 17.34
N ARG A 154 9.76 20.80 16.79
CA ARG A 154 11.03 20.09 16.60
C ARG A 154 11.85 20.81 15.53
N ARG A 155 13.18 20.73 15.58
CA ARG A 155 14.00 21.26 14.48
C ARG A 155 13.69 20.48 13.21
N TYR A 156 13.24 21.20 12.19
CA TYR A 156 13.12 20.72 10.82
C TYR A 156 14.42 20.03 10.39
N SER A 157 14.34 18.76 10.03
CA SER A 157 15.47 17.96 9.54
C SER A 157 15.33 17.78 8.03
N PRO A 158 16.12 18.48 7.18
CA PRO A 158 15.88 18.54 5.74
C PRO A 158 16.10 17.23 4.94
N GLY A 159 16.17 16.08 5.62
CA GLY A 159 16.80 14.86 5.10
C GLY A 159 15.93 13.94 4.25
N ASN A 160 14.60 13.99 4.37
CA ASN A 160 13.65 13.13 3.63
C ASN A 160 12.23 13.73 3.61
N GLN A 161 12.09 15.00 3.20
CA GLN A 161 10.78 15.65 3.09
C GLN A 161 10.04 15.15 1.83
N ARG A 162 8.80 14.64 2.00
CA ARG A 162 7.90 14.37 0.88
C ARG A 162 7.19 15.66 0.47
N VAL A 163 6.97 15.85 -0.83
CA VAL A 163 6.15 16.96 -1.36
C VAL A 163 4.77 16.41 -1.70
N PHE A 164 3.72 17.05 -1.18
CA PHE A 164 2.32 16.62 -1.32
C PHE A 164 1.57 17.45 -2.38
N PRO A 165 0.56 16.89 -3.06
CA PRO A 165 0.03 15.52 -2.90
C PRO A 165 1.02 14.43 -3.33
N TYR A 166 0.96 13.29 -2.65
CA TYR A 166 1.90 12.18 -2.77
C TYR A 166 1.15 10.88 -3.04
N ILE A 167 1.63 10.10 -4.01
CA ILE A 167 1.08 8.80 -4.35
C ILE A 167 2.01 7.73 -3.80
N SER A 168 1.48 6.77 -3.04
CA SER A 168 2.24 5.66 -2.47
C SER A 168 1.52 4.33 -2.59
N ALA A 169 2.25 3.23 -2.39
CA ALA A 169 1.66 1.88 -2.36
C ALA A 169 2.09 1.10 -1.11
N MET A 170 1.18 0.28 -0.59
CA MET A 170 1.38 -0.60 0.56
C MET A 170 0.77 -1.98 0.25
N VAL A 171 1.55 -3.04 0.46
CA VAL A 171 1.05 -4.42 0.46
C VAL A 171 1.02 -4.91 1.89
N ASN A 172 -0.12 -5.46 2.30
CA ASN A 172 -0.40 -5.85 3.67
C ASN A 172 -0.95 -7.28 3.71
N ASN A 173 -0.40 -8.07 4.63
CA ASN A 173 -0.77 -9.46 4.93
C ASN A 173 -1.82 -9.56 6.07
N GLY A 174 -2.31 -8.42 6.58
CA GLY A 174 -3.18 -8.33 7.75
C GLY A 174 -2.45 -8.16 9.09
N SER A 175 -1.12 -8.10 9.12
CA SER A 175 -0.34 -7.82 10.35
C SER A 175 0.27 -6.43 10.41
N LEU A 176 0.18 -5.63 9.34
CA LEU A 176 0.65 -4.24 9.32
C LEU A 176 -0.51 -3.28 9.58
N THR A 177 -0.22 -2.16 10.25
CA THR A 177 -1.10 -1.01 10.39
C THR A 177 -0.59 0.11 9.48
N TYR A 178 -1.50 0.80 8.78
CA TYR A 178 -1.18 2.04 8.08
C TYR A 178 -1.06 3.17 9.11
N ASP A 179 0.14 3.70 9.28
CA ASP A 179 0.41 4.83 10.17
C ASP A 179 0.02 6.16 9.49
N HIS A 180 -1.14 6.71 9.86
CA HIS A 180 -1.63 7.99 9.35
C HIS A 180 -0.90 9.21 9.98
N ASP A 181 -0.20 9.05 11.11
CA ASP A 181 0.59 10.16 11.69
C ASP A 181 1.90 10.41 10.90
N SER A 182 2.35 9.41 10.12
CA SER A 182 3.54 9.49 9.26
C SER A 182 3.31 9.16 7.78
N ASP A 183 2.11 9.44 7.28
CA ASP A 183 1.73 9.32 5.85
C ASP A 183 2.02 7.91 5.25
N GLY A 184 1.82 6.87 6.06
CA GLY A 184 2.09 5.46 5.72
C GLY A 184 3.58 5.09 5.56
N ARG A 185 4.51 6.01 5.83
CA ARG A 185 5.96 5.87 5.56
C ARG A 185 6.61 4.57 6.06
N PRO A 186 6.31 4.02 7.26
CA PRO A 186 6.96 2.82 7.76
C PRO A 186 6.66 1.55 6.95
N THR A 187 5.61 1.57 6.11
CA THR A 187 5.08 0.40 5.39
C THR A 187 4.98 0.60 3.88
N GLU A 188 5.59 1.67 3.36
CA GLU A 188 5.56 2.02 1.94
C GLU A 188 6.48 1.13 1.09
N LEU A 189 6.00 0.73 -0.10
CA LEU A 189 6.79 0.04 -1.12
C LEU A 189 7.57 1.01 -2.03
N GLY A 190 7.01 2.20 -2.22
CA GLY A 190 7.52 3.30 -3.03
C GLY A 190 6.42 4.34 -3.26
N GLY A 191 6.79 5.50 -3.81
CA GLY A 191 5.86 6.58 -4.09
C GLY A 191 6.45 7.75 -4.87
N CYS A 192 5.58 8.65 -5.37
CA CYS A 192 5.98 9.85 -6.09
C CYS A 192 5.07 11.05 -5.79
N THR A 193 5.62 12.27 -5.90
CA THR A 193 4.83 13.51 -5.85
C THR A 193 3.99 13.68 -7.12
N ALA A 194 2.73 14.08 -6.96
CA ALA A 194 1.76 14.25 -8.03
C ALA A 194 0.79 15.39 -7.70
N MET A 195 0.87 16.52 -8.41
CA MET A 195 0.06 17.72 -8.14
C MET A 195 -1.39 17.62 -8.67
N VAL A 196 -2.12 16.58 -8.23
CA VAL A 196 -3.43 16.17 -8.75
C VAL A 196 -4.61 17.10 -8.43
N ARG A 197 -4.44 18.01 -7.47
CA ARG A 197 -5.54 18.79 -6.88
C ARG A 197 -5.91 20.02 -7.73
N ASN A 198 -7.22 20.24 -7.91
CA ASN A 198 -7.80 21.41 -8.58
C ASN A 198 -7.35 21.61 -10.06
N LEU A 199 -6.87 20.56 -10.72
CA LEU A 199 -6.49 20.61 -12.14
C LEU A 199 -7.70 20.79 -13.06
N HIS A 200 -7.53 21.53 -14.15
CA HIS A 200 -8.63 21.86 -15.09
C HIS A 200 -8.87 20.78 -16.14
N HIS A 201 -7.83 20.03 -16.52
CA HIS A 201 -7.88 18.84 -17.37
C HIS A 201 -8.27 17.58 -16.59
N ASP A 202 -8.30 16.44 -17.29
CA ASP A 202 -8.52 15.12 -16.69
C ASP A 202 -7.24 14.57 -16.05
N THR A 203 -7.40 13.80 -14.97
CA THR A 203 -6.31 13.15 -14.22
C THR A 203 -6.47 11.64 -14.22
N PHE A 204 -5.40 10.92 -14.58
CA PHE A 204 -5.38 9.47 -14.69
C PHE A 204 -4.26 8.84 -13.86
N LEU A 205 -4.57 7.70 -13.27
CA LEU A 205 -3.64 6.83 -12.56
C LEU A 205 -3.83 5.40 -13.07
N VAL A 206 -2.75 4.68 -13.32
CA VAL A 206 -2.76 3.31 -13.81
C VAL A 206 -2.08 2.41 -12.79
N ILE A 207 -2.75 1.35 -12.34
CA ILE A 207 -2.16 0.31 -11.51
C ILE A 207 -2.02 -0.95 -12.36
N ARG A 208 -0.79 -1.28 -12.74
CA ARG A 208 -0.45 -2.46 -13.55
C ARG A 208 0.19 -3.52 -12.65
N TYR A 209 -0.34 -4.74 -12.71
CA TYR A 209 0.23 -5.91 -12.05
C TYR A 209 0.46 -7.01 -13.09
N VAL A 210 1.73 -7.28 -13.40
CA VAL A 210 2.16 -8.22 -14.45
C VAL A 210 3.38 -8.99 -13.96
N LYS A 211 3.42 -10.32 -14.12
CA LYS A 211 4.61 -11.15 -13.80
C LYS A 211 5.25 -10.83 -12.40
N ARG A 212 4.42 -10.52 -11.38
CA ARG A 212 4.83 -10.08 -10.01
C ARG A 212 5.54 -8.73 -9.91
N ARG A 213 5.39 -7.88 -10.92
CA ARG A 213 5.78 -6.47 -10.87
C ARG A 213 4.52 -5.63 -10.66
N LEU A 214 4.56 -4.76 -9.66
CA LEU A 214 3.59 -3.70 -9.45
C LEU A 214 4.18 -2.41 -10.02
N THR A 215 3.53 -1.85 -11.04
CA THR A 215 3.90 -0.57 -11.63
C THR A 215 2.72 0.39 -11.52
N VAL A 216 2.97 1.61 -11.05
CA VAL A 216 1.98 2.70 -11.02
C VAL A 216 2.45 3.82 -11.94
N LEU A 217 1.61 4.19 -12.90
CA LEU A 217 1.82 5.27 -13.86
C LEU A 217 0.78 6.38 -13.65
N ILE A 218 1.09 7.61 -14.06
CA ILE A 218 0.17 8.75 -13.97
C ILE A 218 0.24 9.67 -15.19
N ASP A 219 -0.92 10.18 -15.62
CA ASP A 219 -1.05 11.39 -16.46
C ASP A 219 -1.79 12.44 -15.65
N ILE A 220 -1.04 13.46 -15.23
CA ILE A 220 -1.53 14.62 -14.46
C ILE A 220 -1.18 15.95 -15.14
N ASP A 221 -0.50 15.89 -16.29
CA ASP A 221 -0.12 17.06 -17.07
C ASP A 221 -1.16 17.36 -18.18
N GLY A 222 -2.08 16.43 -18.44
CA GLY A 222 -3.09 16.55 -19.50
C GLY A 222 -2.50 16.33 -20.89
N LYS A 223 -1.40 15.58 -20.98
CA LYS A 223 -0.64 15.35 -22.23
C LYS A 223 -0.94 14.01 -22.88
N HIS A 224 -1.59 13.09 -22.16
CA HIS A 224 -1.71 11.68 -22.53
C HIS A 224 -0.35 10.96 -22.62
N GLU A 225 0.61 11.44 -21.84
CA GLU A 225 1.94 10.85 -21.63
C GLU A 225 2.01 10.24 -20.23
N TRP A 226 2.26 8.94 -20.13
CA TRP A 226 2.39 8.26 -18.84
C TRP A 226 3.75 8.53 -18.20
N ARG A 227 3.74 9.03 -16.95
CA ARG A 227 4.93 9.16 -16.10
C ARG A 227 4.97 8.03 -15.07
N ASP A 228 6.13 7.39 -14.93
CA ASP A 228 6.38 6.40 -13.88
C ASP A 228 6.28 7.04 -12.48
N CYS A 229 5.65 6.33 -11.54
CA CYS A 229 5.48 6.76 -10.15
C CYS A 229 6.00 5.72 -9.15
N ILE A 230 5.67 4.44 -9.36
CA ILE A 230 6.09 3.32 -8.51
C ILE A 230 6.42 2.16 -9.45
N ASP A 231 7.52 1.43 -9.21
CA ASP A 231 7.84 0.25 -10.00
C ASP A 231 8.60 -0.80 -9.17
N VAL A 232 7.88 -1.81 -8.66
CA VAL A 232 8.35 -2.73 -7.62
C VAL A 232 8.20 -4.18 -8.07
N PRO A 233 9.31 -4.92 -8.30
CA PRO A 233 9.29 -6.36 -8.57
C PRO A 233 9.09 -7.19 -7.29
N GLY A 234 8.73 -8.46 -7.44
CA GLY A 234 8.58 -9.39 -6.30
C GLY A 234 7.28 -9.22 -5.52
N VAL A 235 6.36 -8.37 -5.97
CA VAL A 235 5.04 -8.21 -5.36
C VAL A 235 4.19 -9.43 -5.67
N ARG A 236 3.67 -10.09 -4.64
CA ARG A 236 2.88 -11.33 -4.75
C ARG A 236 1.51 -11.11 -4.16
N LEU A 237 0.52 -10.95 -5.04
CA LEU A 237 -0.88 -10.77 -4.67
C LEU A 237 -1.67 -12.07 -4.89
N PRO A 238 -2.51 -12.49 -3.91
CA PRO A 238 -3.49 -13.56 -4.10
C PRO A 238 -4.51 -13.26 -5.21
N ARG A 239 -5.13 -14.32 -5.74
CA ARG A 239 -6.30 -14.24 -6.64
C ARG A 239 -7.59 -14.31 -5.82
N GLY A 240 -8.68 -13.84 -6.41
CA GLY A 240 -10.02 -13.86 -5.79
C GLY A 240 -10.28 -12.71 -4.82
N TYR A 241 -9.51 -11.62 -4.92
CA TYR A 241 -9.69 -10.40 -4.12
C TYR A 241 -10.56 -9.39 -4.88
N TYR A 242 -11.09 -8.40 -4.16
CA TYR A 242 -12.04 -7.41 -4.67
C TYR A 242 -11.34 -6.08 -4.98
N PHE A 243 -11.72 -5.46 -6.09
CA PHE A 243 -11.39 -4.07 -6.35
C PHE A 243 -12.33 -3.12 -5.59
N GLY A 244 -11.80 -1.99 -5.17
CA GLY A 244 -12.58 -0.91 -4.58
C GLY A 244 -11.82 0.40 -4.56
N THR A 245 -12.49 1.47 -4.15
CA THR A 245 -11.86 2.76 -3.86
C THR A 245 -12.64 3.48 -2.77
N SER A 246 -11.93 4.19 -1.88
CA SER A 246 -12.50 4.88 -0.72
C SER A 246 -11.81 6.22 -0.47
N SER A 247 -12.52 7.14 0.18
CA SER A 247 -11.98 8.42 0.63
C SER A 247 -12.49 8.74 2.05
N VAL A 248 -11.71 9.54 2.76
CA VAL A 248 -12.07 10.17 4.04
C VAL A 248 -11.66 11.64 4.02
N THR A 249 -12.32 12.42 4.88
CA THR A 249 -12.10 13.84 5.11
C THR A 249 -12.18 14.07 6.62
N GLY A 250 -11.09 14.53 7.25
CA GLY A 250 -11.00 14.83 8.67
C GLY A 250 -11.51 16.23 9.02
N ASP A 251 -10.63 17.02 9.65
CA ASP A 251 -10.82 18.46 9.88
C ASP A 251 -10.65 19.30 8.60
N LEU A 252 -10.14 18.70 7.53
CA LEU A 252 -10.02 19.28 6.19
C LEU A 252 -10.83 18.44 5.19
N SER A 253 -11.12 19.03 4.04
CA SER A 253 -11.96 18.40 3.01
C SER A 253 -11.54 18.75 1.59
N ASP A 254 -11.99 17.91 0.66
CA ASP A 254 -12.00 18.10 -0.79
C ASP A 254 -13.11 17.19 -1.35
N ASN A 255 -13.59 17.48 -2.56
CA ASN A 255 -14.41 16.53 -3.31
C ASN A 255 -13.50 15.47 -3.94
N HIS A 256 -13.77 14.20 -3.67
CA HIS A 256 -13.04 13.06 -4.24
C HIS A 256 -13.95 12.33 -5.23
N ASP A 257 -13.78 12.62 -6.52
CA ASP A 257 -14.64 12.14 -7.61
C ASP A 257 -13.93 11.07 -8.47
N ILE A 258 -14.62 9.96 -8.71
CA ILE A 258 -14.19 8.87 -9.59
C ILE A 258 -15.04 8.90 -10.87
N ILE A 259 -14.44 9.19 -12.01
CA ILE A 259 -15.10 9.27 -13.33
C ILE A 259 -15.10 7.89 -14.00
N SER A 260 -14.01 7.12 -13.88
CA SER A 260 -14.07 5.69 -14.21
C SER A 260 -12.97 4.86 -13.55
N LEU A 261 -13.30 3.58 -13.35
CA LEU A 261 -12.36 2.49 -13.12
C LEU A 261 -12.50 1.54 -14.31
N LYS A 262 -11.41 1.20 -14.99
CA LYS A 262 -11.43 0.25 -16.12
C LYS A 262 -10.38 -0.82 -15.86
N LEU A 263 -10.82 -2.05 -15.63
CA LEU A 263 -9.91 -3.18 -15.52
C LEU A 263 -9.71 -3.84 -16.88
N TYR A 264 -8.46 -3.95 -17.32
CA TYR A 264 -8.05 -4.70 -18.49
C TYR A 264 -7.35 -5.98 -18.03
N GLN A 265 -7.73 -7.11 -18.61
CA GLN A 265 -6.87 -8.30 -18.61
C GLN A 265 -5.74 -8.06 -19.60
N LEU A 266 -4.52 -8.40 -19.18
CA LEU A 266 -3.33 -8.34 -20.03
C LEU A 266 -2.96 -9.76 -20.48
N THR A 267 -2.86 -9.98 -21.78
CA THR A 267 -2.37 -11.25 -22.33
C THR A 267 -0.84 -11.21 -22.38
N VAL A 268 -0.19 -12.00 -21.52
CA VAL A 268 1.26 -11.94 -21.29
C VAL A 268 1.88 -13.34 -21.40
N GLU A 269 2.77 -13.54 -22.37
CA GLU A 269 3.46 -14.81 -22.58
C GLU A 269 4.39 -15.18 -21.41
N ARG A 270 4.54 -16.49 -21.16
CA ARG A 270 5.32 -17.05 -20.05
C ARG A 270 6.03 -18.35 -20.45
N THR A 271 7.16 -18.63 -19.80
CA THR A 271 7.77 -19.96 -19.86
C THR A 271 7.08 -20.96 -18.91
N PRO A 272 7.20 -22.28 -19.14
CA PRO A 272 6.67 -23.30 -18.22
C PRO A 272 7.24 -23.23 -16.80
N GLU A 273 8.40 -22.59 -16.61
CA GLU A 273 9.06 -22.37 -15.32
C GLU A 273 8.42 -21.20 -14.57
N GLU A 274 8.04 -20.13 -15.29
CA GLU A 274 7.27 -19.02 -14.73
C GLU A 274 5.86 -19.48 -14.31
N GLU A 275 5.21 -20.32 -15.13
CA GLU A 275 3.93 -20.94 -14.77
C GLU A 275 4.02 -21.81 -13.50
N LYS A 276 5.07 -22.64 -13.38
CA LYS A 276 5.33 -23.42 -12.17
C LYS A 276 5.67 -22.54 -10.95
N ARG A 277 6.29 -21.37 -11.17
CA ARG A 277 6.58 -20.39 -10.12
C ARG A 277 5.28 -19.72 -9.65
N ASP A 278 4.39 -19.36 -10.56
CA ASP A 278 3.05 -18.74 -10.36
C ASP A 278 1.98 -19.70 -9.81
N ARG A 279 2.40 -20.69 -9.03
CA ARG A 279 1.51 -21.41 -8.10
C ARG A 279 0.91 -20.47 -7.07
N GLU A 280 -0.19 -20.92 -6.47
CA GLU A 280 -1.11 -20.05 -5.72
C GLU A 280 -0.43 -19.28 -4.58
N VAL A 281 -0.68 -17.97 -4.58
CA VAL A 281 -0.27 -17.05 -3.51
C VAL A 281 -1.44 -16.95 -2.54
N PHE A 282 -1.28 -17.45 -1.32
CA PHE A 282 -2.33 -17.43 -0.29
C PHE A 282 -2.32 -16.17 0.59
N LEU A 283 -1.17 -15.51 0.72
CA LEU A 283 -1.00 -14.28 1.49
C LEU A 283 -0.25 -13.22 0.66
N PRO A 284 -0.62 -11.93 0.75
CA PRO A 284 0.11 -10.83 0.14
C PRO A 284 1.51 -10.68 0.76
N VAL A 285 2.55 -10.66 -0.08
CA VAL A 285 3.96 -10.52 0.33
C VAL A 285 4.71 -9.72 -0.75
N VAL A 286 5.80 -9.04 -0.38
CA VAL A 286 6.78 -8.49 -1.34
C VAL A 286 8.12 -9.18 -1.10
N ASP A 287 8.61 -9.93 -2.09
CA ASP A 287 9.88 -10.65 -2.00
C ASP A 287 11.04 -9.64 -1.78
N ASN A 288 11.93 -9.92 -0.82
CA ASN A 288 13.10 -9.12 -0.42
C ASN A 288 12.85 -7.79 0.34
N LEU A 289 11.60 -7.37 0.59
CA LEU A 289 11.34 -6.16 1.37
C LEU A 289 11.21 -6.47 2.88
N ARG A 290 11.95 -5.74 3.72
CA ARG A 290 11.88 -5.85 5.19
C ARG A 290 10.82 -4.91 5.75
N LEU A 291 9.55 -5.29 5.61
CA LEU A 291 8.44 -4.58 6.26
C LEU A 291 8.50 -4.78 7.80
N PRO A 292 8.16 -3.78 8.63
CA PRO A 292 8.19 -3.91 10.08
C PRO A 292 7.37 -5.10 10.58
N GLY A 293 7.92 -5.90 11.49
CA GLY A 293 7.24 -7.09 12.04
C GLY A 293 7.35 -8.37 11.19
N MET A 294 7.94 -8.33 9.98
CA MET A 294 8.36 -9.55 9.29
C MET A 294 9.66 -10.09 9.88
N GLU A 295 9.56 -11.00 10.86
CA GLU A 295 10.70 -11.85 11.23
C GLU A 295 11.09 -12.71 10.02
N ALA A 296 12.38 -12.69 9.67
CA ALA A 296 12.89 -13.53 8.60
C ALA A 296 12.87 -15.01 9.03
N PRO A 297 12.41 -15.94 8.18
CA PRO A 297 12.55 -17.37 8.46
C PRO A 297 14.03 -17.70 8.74
N LEU A 298 14.29 -18.39 9.85
CA LEU A 298 15.64 -18.83 10.18
C LEU A 298 16.15 -19.79 9.08
N GLU A 299 17.25 -19.41 8.44
CA GLU A 299 17.96 -20.25 7.46
C GLU A 299 18.19 -21.66 8.06
N PRO A 300 17.72 -22.74 7.40
CA PRO A 300 17.95 -24.10 7.86
C PRO A 300 19.41 -24.47 7.62
N MET A 301 20.27 -24.14 8.59
CA MET A 301 21.72 -24.36 8.58
C MET A 301 22.06 -25.85 8.44
N SER A 302 22.19 -26.30 7.20
CA SER A 302 22.59 -27.67 6.81
C SER A 302 24.09 -27.93 7.05
N GLY A 303 24.53 -27.74 8.29
CA GLY A 303 25.89 -28.05 8.74
C GLY A 303 25.98 -29.47 9.33
N LEU A 304 26.64 -30.38 8.61
CA LEU A 304 26.90 -31.75 9.09
C LEU A 304 27.98 -31.74 10.19
N ALA A 305 27.57 -31.50 11.44
CA ALA A 305 28.46 -31.48 12.59
C ALA A 305 28.93 -32.88 12.98
N LEU A 306 30.19 -33.23 12.66
CA LEU A 306 30.85 -34.41 13.23
C LEU A 306 31.16 -34.17 14.71
N PHE A 307 30.35 -34.73 15.60
CA PHE A 307 30.61 -34.75 17.04
C PHE A 307 31.73 -35.74 17.38
N LEU A 308 32.96 -35.23 17.51
CA LEU A 308 34.05 -35.96 18.17
C LEU A 308 33.82 -35.93 19.68
N ILE A 309 33.59 -37.10 20.29
CA ILE A 309 33.30 -37.24 21.73
C ILE A 309 34.62 -37.31 22.53
N PRO A 310 34.92 -36.34 23.43
CA PRO A 310 36.05 -36.46 24.36
C PRO A 310 35.70 -37.43 25.50
N LYS A 311 36.64 -38.28 25.92
CA LYS A 311 36.46 -39.12 27.11
C LYS A 311 36.50 -38.27 28.40
N PRO A 312 35.69 -38.59 29.43
CA PRO A 312 35.71 -37.87 30.71
C PRO A 312 37.01 -38.16 31.50
N GLN A 313 37.45 -37.17 32.27
CA GLN A 313 38.48 -37.31 33.31
C GLN A 313 37.87 -37.03 34.68
N THR A 314 38.40 -37.68 35.72
CA THR A 314 37.84 -37.70 37.08
C THR A 314 38.33 -36.53 37.96
N PRO A 315 37.52 -36.04 38.91
CA PRO A 315 37.87 -34.89 39.76
C PRO A 315 38.78 -35.24 40.96
N VAL A 316 39.55 -34.26 41.43
CA VAL A 316 40.43 -34.30 42.62
C VAL A 316 40.27 -32.96 43.39
N PRO A 317 40.26 -32.93 44.75
CA PRO A 317 39.65 -31.83 45.51
C PRO A 317 40.59 -30.65 45.88
N LYS A 318 39.99 -29.56 46.41
CA LYS A 318 40.67 -28.35 46.91
C LYS A 318 40.83 -28.36 48.45
N SER A 319 41.92 -27.76 48.95
CA SER A 319 42.23 -27.54 50.38
C SER A 319 42.00 -26.06 50.82
N GLN A 320 42.25 -25.72 52.10
CA GLN A 320 41.70 -24.53 52.78
C GLN A 320 42.75 -23.62 53.48
N THR A 321 42.63 -22.27 53.31
CA THR A 321 42.98 -21.18 54.28
C THR A 321 44.44 -21.07 54.80
N PRO A 322 44.91 -20.04 55.59
CA PRO A 322 44.29 -18.87 56.27
C PRO A 322 45.01 -17.49 55.96
N LYS A 323 45.01 -16.40 56.77
CA LYS A 323 43.96 -15.47 57.33
C LYS A 323 44.65 -14.28 58.10
N ILE A 324 43.98 -13.12 58.35
CA ILE A 324 44.33 -12.00 59.32
C ILE A 324 45.46 -11.00 58.87
N PRO A 325 45.58 -9.70 59.30
CA PRO A 325 44.79 -8.79 60.19
C PRO A 325 44.26 -7.44 59.58
N ASN A 326 43.70 -6.55 60.42
CA ASN A 326 43.13 -5.20 60.13
C ASN A 326 43.63 -4.12 61.13
N PRO A 327 43.71 -2.82 60.75
CA PRO A 327 43.06 -1.71 61.51
C PRO A 327 42.53 -0.56 60.57
N GLN A 328 41.81 0.52 60.96
CA GLN A 328 41.42 1.14 62.25
C GLN A 328 40.11 2.00 62.08
N ASN A 329 39.70 2.81 63.07
CA ASN A 329 38.54 3.76 63.02
C ASN A 329 38.64 4.82 64.15
N PRO A 330 38.02 6.04 64.07
CA PRO A 330 37.08 6.44 65.15
C PRO A 330 35.93 7.47 64.83
N LYS A 331 34.72 7.21 65.42
CA LYS A 331 33.71 8.18 65.97
C LYS A 331 32.95 9.14 65.01
N SER A 332 31.74 9.69 65.29
CA SER A 332 30.56 9.39 66.18
C SER A 332 29.45 10.45 65.85
N LEU A 333 28.12 10.23 65.92
CA LEU A 333 27.24 10.21 67.13
C LEU A 333 25.74 10.07 66.71
N CYS A 334 24.81 9.70 67.63
CA CYS A 334 23.32 9.68 67.44
C CYS A 334 22.58 10.27 68.67
N PRO A 335 21.27 10.63 68.61
CA PRO A 335 20.11 9.72 68.87
C PRO A 335 18.95 9.94 67.82
N ALA A 336 17.74 9.34 67.80
CA ALA A 336 16.83 8.59 68.72
C ALA A 336 15.96 9.44 69.71
N VAL A 337 14.73 9.09 70.11
CA VAL A 337 13.88 7.88 69.81
C VAL A 337 12.68 8.23 68.87
N GLU A 338 11.35 8.09 69.06
CA GLU A 338 10.38 7.61 70.11
C GLU A 338 9.04 7.13 69.44
N ALA A 339 7.94 6.82 70.18
CA ALA A 339 6.80 6.00 69.67
C ALA A 339 5.36 6.29 70.23
N GLN A 340 4.30 5.89 69.48
CA GLN A 340 2.87 5.63 69.85
C GLN A 340 2.14 5.04 68.60
N LEU A 341 1.27 4.00 68.53
CA LEU A 341 0.20 3.35 69.33
C LEU A 341 -1.26 3.78 69.01
N GLU A 342 -1.94 3.01 68.12
CA GLU A 342 -3.29 2.34 68.16
C GLU A 342 -4.45 2.90 69.05
N PRO A 343 -5.78 2.59 68.82
CA PRO A 343 -6.38 1.53 67.97
C PRO A 343 -7.70 1.83 67.18
N MET A 344 -8.15 0.82 66.41
CA MET A 344 -9.56 0.37 66.13
C MET A 344 -10.67 1.31 65.56
N SER A 345 -11.37 0.84 64.52
CA SER A 345 -12.70 0.16 64.67
C SER A 345 -13.29 -0.34 63.33
N ASP A 346 -14.07 -1.43 63.38
CA ASP A 346 -14.81 -2.00 62.26
C ASP A 346 -16.10 -1.24 61.89
N LEU A 347 -16.56 -1.37 60.64
CA LEU A 347 -17.85 -2.04 60.36
C LEU A 347 -17.97 -2.46 58.88
N ALA A 348 -18.88 -3.39 58.58
CA ALA A 348 -19.05 -3.99 57.24
C ALA A 348 -20.53 -4.10 56.81
N LEU A 349 -20.75 -4.23 55.50
CA LEU A 349 -22.06 -4.42 54.81
C LEU A 349 -23.03 -3.22 54.94
N PHE A 350 -23.92 -2.93 53.98
CA PHE A 350 -24.83 -3.85 53.28
C PHE A 350 -25.06 -3.55 51.78
N LEU A 351 -25.47 -4.59 51.06
CA LEU A 351 -26.15 -4.52 49.75
C LEU A 351 -27.65 -4.28 49.95
N ILE A 352 -28.32 -3.65 48.97
CA ILE A 352 -29.55 -4.15 48.32
C ILE A 352 -29.91 -3.24 47.11
N PRO A 353 -30.39 -3.78 45.98
CA PRO A 353 -30.67 -3.00 44.76
C PRO A 353 -32.14 -2.57 44.63
N LYS A 354 -32.39 -1.65 43.69
CA LYS A 354 -33.63 -1.56 42.91
C LYS A 354 -33.39 -0.88 41.56
#